data_AF-A0A218UNM9-F1
#
_entry.id   AF-A0A218UNM9-F1
#
_cell.length_a   1.000
_cell.length_b   1.000
_cell.length_c   1.000
_cell.angle_alpha   90.00
_cell.angle_beta   90.00
_cell.angle_gamma   90.00
#
_symmetry.space_group_name_H-M   'P 1'
#
loop_
_entity.id
_entity.type
_entity.pdbx_description
1 polymer ?
#
loop_
_entity_poly.entity_id
_entity_poly.type
_entity_poly.pdbx_seq_one_letter_code
_entity_poly.pdbx_strand_id
1 'polypeptide(L)'
;MRRRYSHFLSVVYKQCEASTGSGQEDIFVQSTDCDHTLMSAQASLAGLYPPTQDQIWNPRILWQPIPVHTMPLSQDNLLYLPFSHCPKYKELLRETFATRDFQRQFKHYKQFLKFLATHTGYPLKKLTSERIWKLSDTLQYEDINNYTLPVWATHGVRTKLIKLSELLLQAEFGHLIKGFLCSQHAATIAALQMALNVFNGKLPPHSACHFFELYQEKNGQVSASCTANMHEVIHRFISVPLKEEFSLSSCWSYKVFLSSSVRMGVIRLPSLSRILCFTFHMILILLQQTITARELKFVVVVSIFVLCFVVGNSGTELHLDKKQLTKGVFIAYIVQLFRHGDRTPIVNFPTDLHKESEWPQGFGQLTKTGMQQLFELGQYMRKRYSIFLNSTYNRKEFYIQSTDYDRTIMSAQSYLSGLFPPTSSQIWNPELLWQPIPVHIFQKTAEQRLNFPLPNCPRFDELQHETQTSKEFQSRIQPYMHDTTVGALQIALNIFNGKLPPYAACQFFELYQESNGQCMYALKDRKKRQYSIEMHYRNDTSKDPYLLTLPGCTSSCPLEKFAELVSPVITENWSKECGKKDKMKGSL
;
A
#
# COMPACT_ATOMS: atom_id res chain seq x y z
N MET A 1 17.07 3.95 8.72
CA MET A 1 16.62 5.29 9.20
C MET A 1 16.75 5.44 10.70
N ARG A 2 16.10 4.62 11.55
CA ARG A 2 16.11 4.75 13.02
C ARG A 2 17.47 5.07 13.68
N ARG A 3 18.55 4.35 13.33
CA ARG A 3 19.90 4.61 13.86
C ARG A 3 20.54 5.94 13.41
N ARG A 4 20.11 6.51 12.27
CA ARG A 4 20.61 7.81 11.75
C ARG A 4 19.95 8.98 12.46
N TYR A 5 18.66 8.85 12.77
CA TYR A 5 17.84 9.92 13.35
C TYR A 5 17.47 9.66 14.81
N SER A 6 18.24 8.86 15.55
CA SER A 6 17.96 8.50 16.95
C SER A 6 17.96 9.68 17.93
N HIS A 7 18.58 10.80 17.55
CA HIS A 7 18.60 12.05 18.32
C HIS A 7 17.57 13.09 17.83
N PHE A 8 16.88 12.81 16.72
CA PHE A 8 15.93 13.73 16.07
C PHE A 8 14.50 13.21 16.16
N LEU A 9 14.27 11.94 15.81
CA LEU A 9 12.97 11.29 15.95
C LEU A 9 12.74 10.85 17.40
N SER A 10 11.55 11.14 17.92
CA SER A 10 11.07 10.61 19.19
C SER A 10 11.23 9.07 19.27
N VAL A 11 11.52 8.54 20.45
CA VAL A 11 11.56 7.09 20.68
C VAL A 11 10.16 6.49 20.49
N VAL A 12 9.13 7.21 20.93
CA VAL A 12 7.71 6.87 20.87
C VAL A 12 7.10 7.54 19.63
N TYR A 13 6.33 6.82 18.82
CA TYR A 13 5.62 7.42 17.67
C TYR A 13 4.45 8.29 18.15
N LYS A 14 4.41 9.58 17.79
CA LYS A 14 3.27 10.47 18.03
C LYS A 14 2.35 10.59 16.81
N GLN A 15 1.04 10.49 17.06
CA GLN A 15 -0.01 10.72 16.06
C GLN A 15 -0.38 12.21 16.00
N CYS A 16 -1.03 12.63 14.92
CA CYS A 16 -1.25 14.05 14.64
C CYS A 16 -2.29 14.69 15.58
N GLU A 17 -1.92 15.80 16.23
CA GLU A 17 -2.84 16.65 17.01
C GLU A 17 -3.74 17.44 16.05
N ALA A 18 -5.05 17.25 16.14
CA ALA A 18 -5.97 17.69 15.10
C ALA A 18 -6.50 19.12 15.29
N SER A 19 -6.35 19.72 16.48
CA SER A 19 -7.13 20.92 16.83
C SER A 19 -6.47 22.29 16.57
N THR A 20 -5.15 22.37 16.38
CA THR A 20 -4.42 23.67 16.40
C THR A 20 -3.72 24.05 15.10
N GLY A 21 -3.44 23.11 14.18
CA GLY A 21 -2.55 23.36 13.04
C GLY A 21 -1.09 23.66 13.42
N SER A 22 -0.74 23.53 14.70
CA SER A 22 0.61 23.67 15.25
C SER A 22 1.14 22.39 15.91
N GLY A 23 0.39 21.29 15.81
CA GLY A 23 0.81 19.97 16.27
C GLY A 23 2.04 19.48 15.50
N GLN A 24 3.11 19.16 16.21
CA GLN A 24 4.35 18.70 15.59
C GLN A 24 4.26 17.19 15.31
N GLU A 25 3.89 16.84 14.08
CA GLU A 25 3.95 15.44 13.60
C GLU A 25 5.40 14.92 13.67
N ASP A 26 5.61 13.74 14.27
CA ASP A 26 6.93 13.08 14.26
C ASP A 26 7.32 12.65 12.82
N ILE A 27 6.34 12.14 12.06
CA ILE A 27 6.49 11.70 10.66
C ILE A 27 5.15 11.82 9.90
N PHE A 28 5.21 12.32 8.67
CA PHE A 28 4.17 12.15 7.64
C PHE A 28 4.67 11.18 6.57
N VAL A 29 3.82 10.25 6.11
CA VAL A 29 4.20 9.25 5.09
C VAL A 29 3.17 9.18 3.97
N GLN A 30 3.64 9.42 2.75
CA GLN A 30 2.87 9.26 1.52
C GLN A 30 3.56 8.25 0.59
N SER A 31 2.77 7.52 -0.19
CA SER A 31 3.21 6.54 -1.20
C SER A 31 2.38 6.66 -2.47
N THR A 32 2.87 6.17 -3.61
CA THR A 32 1.99 5.90 -4.77
C THR A 32 0.99 4.80 -4.44
N ASP A 33 -0.18 4.80 -5.10
CA ASP A 33 -1.23 3.79 -4.91
C ASP A 33 -0.90 2.52 -5.70
N CYS A 34 0.13 1.81 -5.24
CA CYS A 34 0.58 0.52 -5.75
C CYS A 34 0.91 -0.40 -4.57
N ASP A 35 0.52 -1.66 -4.63
CA ASP A 35 0.73 -2.61 -3.53
C ASP A 35 2.18 -2.61 -3.03
N HIS A 36 3.15 -2.68 -3.95
CA HIS A 36 4.57 -2.81 -3.60
C HIS A 36 5.15 -1.56 -2.93
N THR A 37 4.68 -0.35 -3.25
CA THR A 37 5.13 0.89 -2.59
C THR A 37 4.44 1.08 -1.25
N LEU A 38 3.13 0.79 -1.15
CA LEU A 38 2.38 0.77 0.12
C LEU A 38 2.97 -0.24 1.12
N MET A 39 3.23 -1.48 0.67
CA MET A 39 3.83 -2.53 1.51
C MET A 39 5.27 -2.18 1.91
N SER A 40 6.06 -1.58 1.01
CA SER A 40 7.42 -1.11 1.34
C SER A 40 7.43 -0.01 2.39
N ALA A 41 6.49 0.94 2.31
CA ALA A 41 6.33 1.99 3.32
C ALA A 41 5.95 1.39 4.69
N GLN A 42 4.96 0.49 4.73
CA GLN A 42 4.57 -0.21 5.96
C GLN A 42 5.72 -1.02 6.59
N ALA A 43 6.49 -1.76 5.78
CA ALA A 43 7.64 -2.54 6.27
C ALA A 43 8.79 -1.65 6.77
N SER A 44 9.05 -0.53 6.07
CA SER A 44 10.03 0.49 6.52
C SER A 44 9.63 1.09 7.87
N LEU A 45 8.33 1.39 8.04
CA LEU A 45 7.77 1.93 9.29
C LEU A 45 7.86 0.92 10.45
N ALA A 46 7.60 -0.37 10.20
CA ALA A 46 7.78 -1.43 11.21
C ALA A 46 9.22 -1.46 11.75
N GLY A 47 10.23 -1.22 10.91
CA GLY A 47 11.63 -1.09 11.31
C GLY A 47 12.05 0.29 11.86
N LEU A 48 11.21 1.32 11.69
CA LEU A 48 11.46 2.68 12.18
C LEU A 48 10.90 2.92 13.58
N TYR A 49 9.66 2.45 13.81
CA TYR A 49 8.88 2.64 15.04
C TYR A 49 8.31 1.31 15.58
N PRO A 50 9.17 0.35 15.99
CA PRO A 50 8.70 -0.78 16.79
C PRO A 50 8.04 -0.25 18.08
N PRO A 51 6.87 -0.78 18.50
CA PRO A 51 6.13 -0.27 19.65
C PRO A 51 6.91 -0.51 20.95
N THR A 52 6.97 0.53 21.79
CA THR A 52 7.61 0.49 23.11
C THR A 52 6.59 0.79 24.20
N GLN A 53 6.73 0.13 25.37
CA GLN A 53 5.94 0.41 26.57
C GLN A 53 4.43 0.54 26.26
N ASP A 54 3.86 1.73 26.48
CA ASP A 54 2.44 2.03 26.28
C ASP A 54 1.97 2.02 24.83
N GLN A 55 2.85 1.89 23.83
CA GLN A 55 2.46 1.69 22.43
C GLN A 55 2.16 0.22 22.09
N ILE A 56 2.51 -0.71 22.97
CA ILE A 56 2.24 -2.14 22.75
C ILE A 56 0.74 -2.38 22.95
N TRP A 57 0.00 -2.46 21.84
CA TRP A 57 -1.42 -2.78 21.81
C TRP A 57 -1.67 -4.29 21.78
N ASN A 58 -0.76 -5.07 21.19
CA ASN A 58 -0.81 -6.53 21.11
C ASN A 58 0.55 -7.14 21.48
N PRO A 59 0.66 -7.90 22.60
CA PRO A 59 1.94 -8.43 23.06
C PRO A 59 2.49 -9.58 22.19
N ARG A 60 1.70 -10.13 21.26
CA ARG A 60 2.12 -11.20 20.33
C ARG A 60 2.62 -10.67 18.99
N ILE A 61 2.37 -9.39 18.69
CA ILE A 61 2.73 -8.74 17.44
C ILE A 61 3.42 -7.41 17.80
N LEU A 62 4.76 -7.41 17.80
CA LEU A 62 5.57 -6.23 18.12
C LEU A 62 5.65 -5.26 16.92
N TRP A 63 4.48 -4.86 16.44
CA TRP A 63 4.24 -3.88 15.38
C TRP A 63 3.03 -3.02 15.76
N GLN A 64 3.03 -1.76 15.33
CA GLN A 64 1.91 -0.85 15.51
C GLN A 64 1.47 -0.29 14.15
N PRO A 65 0.15 -0.10 13.93
CA PRO A 65 -0.34 0.52 12.71
C PRO A 65 0.09 1.99 12.66
N ILE A 66 0.69 2.39 11.53
CA ILE A 66 1.06 3.77 11.22
C ILE A 66 0.47 4.07 9.84
N PRO A 67 -0.24 5.20 9.66
CA PRO A 67 -0.89 5.53 8.40
C PRO A 67 0.15 5.73 7.29
N VAL A 68 -0.20 5.24 6.09
CA VAL A 68 0.54 5.49 4.85
C VAL A 68 -0.48 6.07 3.88
N HIS A 69 -0.42 7.38 3.65
CA HIS A 69 -1.35 8.07 2.78
C HIS A 69 -1.03 7.80 1.31
N THR A 70 -2.04 7.88 0.44
CA THR A 70 -1.83 7.71 -1.00
C THR A 70 -2.85 8.46 -1.84
N MET A 71 -2.56 8.60 -3.13
CA MET A 71 -3.46 9.16 -4.13
C MET A 71 -3.66 8.15 -5.26
N PRO A 72 -4.89 8.01 -5.81
CA PRO A 72 -5.12 7.23 -7.01
C PRO A 72 -4.17 7.66 -8.14
N LEU A 73 -3.55 6.69 -8.84
CA LEU A 73 -2.48 6.94 -9.82
C LEU A 73 -2.84 7.92 -10.95
N SER A 74 -4.13 8.12 -11.24
CA SER A 74 -4.62 9.08 -12.23
C SER A 74 -4.68 10.53 -11.73
N GLN A 75 -4.59 10.74 -10.40
CA GLN A 75 -4.65 12.03 -9.71
C GLN A 75 -3.31 12.38 -9.03
N ASP A 76 -2.39 11.41 -8.95
CA ASP A 76 -1.06 11.59 -8.39
C ASP A 76 -0.18 12.50 -9.27
N ASN A 77 -0.15 13.78 -8.88
CA ASN A 77 0.65 14.83 -9.52
C ASN A 77 1.96 15.12 -8.75
N LEU A 78 2.47 14.16 -7.96
CA LEU A 78 3.62 14.36 -7.08
C LEU A 78 4.63 13.20 -7.12
N LEU A 79 4.18 11.97 -6.95
CA LEU A 79 5.01 10.77 -6.80
C LEU A 79 5.07 9.91 -8.06
N TYR A 80 3.97 9.83 -8.81
CA TYR A 80 3.86 8.97 -9.99
C TYR A 80 4.47 9.61 -11.23
N LEU A 81 5.80 9.68 -11.25
CA LEU A 81 6.60 10.18 -12.38
C LEU A 81 6.89 9.09 -13.43
N PRO A 82 6.96 9.44 -14.73
CA PRO A 82 6.75 10.78 -15.30
C PRO A 82 5.27 11.12 -15.51
N PHE A 83 4.91 12.41 -15.43
CA PHE A 83 3.54 12.88 -15.62
C PHE A 83 3.07 12.76 -17.08
N SER A 84 2.54 11.58 -17.43
CA SER A 84 2.09 11.19 -18.76
C SER A 84 0.97 12.06 -19.36
N HIS A 85 0.31 12.90 -18.55
CA HIS A 85 -0.72 13.83 -18.99
C HIS A 85 -0.18 15.20 -19.43
N CYS A 86 1.07 15.56 -19.10
CA CYS A 86 1.66 16.86 -19.43
C CYS A 86 1.99 16.97 -20.94
N PRO A 87 1.38 17.91 -21.71
CA PRO A 87 1.68 18.06 -23.13
C PRO A 87 3.10 18.58 -23.39
N LYS A 88 3.57 19.56 -22.58
CA LYS A 88 4.90 20.14 -22.73
C LYS A 88 6.02 19.14 -22.42
N TYR A 89 5.79 18.22 -21.48
CA TYR A 89 6.70 17.10 -21.24
C TYR A 89 6.85 16.22 -22.49
N LYS A 90 5.74 15.86 -23.16
CA LYS A 90 5.78 15.06 -24.40
C LYS A 90 6.50 15.77 -25.55
N GLU A 91 6.42 17.09 -25.61
CA GLU A 91 7.14 17.94 -26.58
C GLU A 91 8.66 17.90 -26.31
N LEU A 92 9.08 18.27 -25.09
CA LEU A 92 10.48 18.24 -24.64
C LEU A 92 11.11 16.85 -24.76
N LEU A 93 10.33 15.79 -24.53
CA LEU A 93 10.75 14.41 -24.70
C LEU A 93 11.07 14.12 -26.17
N ARG A 94 10.20 14.51 -27.11
CA ARG A 94 10.43 14.37 -28.56
C ARG A 94 11.66 15.15 -29.01
N GLU A 95 11.85 16.37 -28.51
CA GLU A 95 13.04 17.19 -28.77
C GLU A 95 14.31 16.48 -28.27
N THR A 96 14.30 15.96 -27.04
CA THR A 96 15.43 15.26 -26.42
C THR A 96 15.81 14.01 -27.23
N PHE A 97 14.83 13.19 -27.61
CA PHE A 97 15.02 12.04 -28.50
C PHE A 97 15.53 12.43 -29.90
N ALA A 98 15.27 13.66 -30.38
CA ALA A 98 15.77 14.16 -31.67
C ALA A 98 17.19 14.75 -31.61
N THR A 99 17.76 14.98 -30.42
CA THR A 99 19.10 15.58 -30.27
C THR A 99 20.20 14.73 -30.92
N ARG A 100 21.23 15.40 -31.45
CA ARG A 100 22.40 14.73 -32.07
C ARG A 100 23.14 13.84 -31.08
N ASP A 101 23.27 14.27 -29.82
CA ASP A 101 23.98 13.50 -28.79
C ASP A 101 23.22 12.25 -28.37
N PHE A 102 21.90 12.31 -28.17
CA PHE A 102 21.09 11.10 -27.94
C PHE A 102 21.15 10.18 -29.15
N GLN A 103 20.91 10.69 -30.37
CA GLN A 103 20.93 9.87 -31.59
C GLN A 103 22.30 9.23 -31.85
N ARG A 104 23.41 9.89 -31.51
CA ARG A 104 24.76 9.31 -31.57
C ARG A 104 24.89 8.11 -30.63
N GLN A 105 24.52 8.26 -29.36
CA GLN A 105 24.60 7.19 -28.37
C GLN A 105 23.64 6.03 -28.70
N PHE A 106 22.39 6.34 -29.05
CA PHE A 106 21.36 5.37 -29.37
C PHE A 106 21.65 4.58 -30.68
N LYS A 107 22.41 5.15 -31.63
CA LYS A 107 22.84 4.46 -32.87
C LYS A 107 23.55 3.14 -32.57
N HIS A 108 24.36 3.07 -31.51
CA HIS A 108 25.09 1.86 -31.10
C HIS A 108 24.17 0.71 -30.65
N TYR A 109 22.93 1.01 -30.27
CA TYR A 109 21.94 0.02 -29.84
C TYR A 109 21.01 -0.45 -30.96
N LYS A 110 21.05 0.13 -32.18
CA LYS A 110 20.13 -0.23 -33.28
C LYS A 110 20.20 -1.72 -33.68
N GLN A 111 21.38 -2.34 -33.70
CA GLN A 111 21.51 -3.78 -33.94
C GLN A 111 21.02 -4.60 -32.74
N PHE A 112 21.25 -4.11 -31.52
CA PHE A 112 20.81 -4.77 -30.29
C PHE A 112 19.28 -4.79 -30.16
N LEU A 113 18.60 -3.71 -30.53
CA LEU A 113 17.13 -3.66 -30.58
C LEU A 113 16.54 -4.66 -31.58
N LYS A 114 17.20 -4.91 -32.71
CA LYS A 114 16.81 -5.99 -33.65
C LYS A 114 16.98 -7.37 -33.01
N PHE A 115 18.12 -7.61 -32.37
CA PHE A 115 18.37 -8.85 -31.60
C PHE A 115 17.30 -9.08 -30.53
N LEU A 116 16.97 -8.06 -29.73
CA LEU A 116 15.91 -8.14 -28.72
C LEU A 116 14.54 -8.43 -29.36
N ALA A 117 14.18 -7.76 -30.46
CA ALA A 117 12.92 -7.99 -31.15
C ALA A 117 12.77 -9.47 -31.61
N THR A 118 13.84 -10.06 -32.15
CA THR A 118 13.85 -11.47 -32.56
C THR A 118 13.70 -12.43 -31.37
N HIS A 119 14.40 -12.19 -30.26
CA HIS A 119 14.44 -13.15 -29.14
C HIS A 119 13.32 -12.98 -28.10
N THR A 120 12.69 -11.81 -28.04
CA THR A 120 11.56 -11.53 -27.12
C THR A 120 10.19 -11.69 -27.78
N GLY A 121 10.14 -11.87 -29.11
CA GLY A 121 8.90 -11.87 -29.89
C GLY A 121 8.24 -10.49 -30.03
N TYR A 122 8.80 -9.43 -29.47
CA TYR A 122 8.24 -8.09 -29.62
C TYR A 122 8.60 -7.46 -30.99
N PRO A 123 7.62 -6.94 -31.76
CA PRO A 123 7.91 -6.15 -32.94
C PRO A 123 8.79 -4.96 -32.58
N LEU A 124 9.78 -4.63 -33.43
CA LEU A 124 10.73 -3.53 -33.19
C LEU A 124 10.04 -2.19 -32.87
N LYS A 125 8.89 -1.91 -33.49
CA LYS A 125 8.06 -0.71 -33.22
C LYS A 125 7.40 -0.68 -31.84
N LYS A 126 7.32 -1.82 -31.13
CA LYS A 126 6.74 -1.94 -29.77
C LYS A 126 7.80 -1.95 -28.66
N LEU A 127 9.10 -1.97 -28.97
CA LEU A 127 10.19 -1.79 -28.01
C LEU A 127 10.33 -0.31 -27.60
N THR A 128 9.36 0.17 -26.82
CA THR A 128 9.39 1.47 -26.15
C THR A 128 10.38 1.46 -24.99
N SER A 129 10.78 2.64 -24.48
CA SER A 129 11.66 2.74 -23.30
C SER A 129 11.14 1.92 -22.12
N GLU A 130 9.86 2.10 -21.79
CA GLU A 130 9.14 1.37 -20.75
C GLU A 130 9.25 -0.15 -20.92
N ARG A 131 9.12 -0.67 -22.16
CA ARG A 131 9.21 -2.11 -22.42
C ARG A 131 10.63 -2.64 -22.35
N ILE A 132 11.63 -1.83 -22.74
CA ILE A 132 13.05 -2.17 -22.61
C ILE A 132 13.45 -2.21 -21.13
N TRP A 133 13.02 -1.22 -20.34
CA TRP A 133 13.23 -1.19 -18.89
C TRP A 133 12.57 -2.41 -18.22
N LYS A 134 11.29 -2.69 -18.49
CA LYS A 134 10.57 -3.88 -17.96
C LYS A 134 11.27 -5.20 -18.31
N LEU A 135 11.84 -5.32 -19.51
CA LEU A 135 12.61 -6.50 -19.91
C LEU A 135 13.93 -6.62 -19.13
N SER A 136 14.63 -5.51 -18.91
CA SER A 136 15.87 -5.48 -18.12
C SER A 136 15.58 -5.86 -16.66
N ASP A 137 14.53 -5.28 -16.08
CA ASP A 137 14.05 -5.52 -14.71
C ASP A 137 13.66 -6.99 -14.51
N THR A 138 12.86 -7.55 -15.42
CA THR A 138 12.44 -8.97 -15.37
C THR A 138 13.66 -9.92 -15.37
N LEU A 139 14.58 -9.75 -16.32
CA LEU A 139 15.76 -10.63 -16.43
C LEU A 139 16.74 -10.47 -15.27
N GLN A 140 16.83 -9.27 -14.68
CA GLN A 140 17.67 -9.03 -13.49
C GLN A 140 17.03 -9.64 -12.23
N TYR A 141 15.71 -9.54 -12.08
CA TYR A 141 14.99 -10.14 -10.97
C TYR A 141 15.01 -11.68 -11.02
N GLU A 142 14.84 -12.27 -12.21
CA GLU A 142 14.96 -13.72 -12.43
C GLU A 142 16.38 -14.22 -12.07
N ASP A 143 17.43 -13.50 -12.48
CA ASP A 143 18.84 -13.80 -12.17
C ASP A 143 19.11 -13.79 -10.66
N ILE A 144 18.70 -12.73 -9.96
CA ILE A 144 18.88 -12.56 -8.51
C ILE A 144 18.17 -13.66 -7.72
N ASN A 145 17.01 -14.14 -8.21
CA ASN A 145 16.24 -15.19 -7.56
C ASN A 145 16.59 -16.61 -8.05
N ASN A 146 17.69 -16.78 -8.79
CA ASN A 146 18.20 -18.06 -9.32
C ASN A 146 17.21 -18.80 -10.25
N TYR A 147 16.37 -18.08 -10.99
CA TYR A 147 15.54 -18.68 -12.04
C TYR A 147 16.35 -18.99 -13.30
N THR A 148 15.96 -20.05 -14.03
CA THR A 148 16.58 -20.42 -15.30
C THR A 148 16.28 -19.39 -16.38
N LEU A 149 17.27 -18.57 -16.72
CA LEU A 149 17.15 -17.55 -17.74
C LEU A 149 17.14 -18.12 -19.18
N PRO A 150 16.54 -17.41 -20.15
CA PRO A 150 16.68 -17.76 -21.56
C PRO A 150 18.14 -17.80 -22.02
N VAL A 151 18.50 -18.76 -22.87
CA VAL A 151 19.90 -18.97 -23.35
C VAL A 151 20.53 -17.71 -23.96
N TRP A 152 19.72 -16.85 -24.60
CA TRP A 152 20.17 -15.60 -25.20
C TRP A 152 20.42 -14.48 -24.16
N ALA A 153 19.83 -14.57 -22.96
CA ALA A 153 19.91 -13.57 -21.90
C ALA A 153 21.20 -13.68 -21.07
N THR A 154 22.33 -13.88 -21.74
CA THR A 154 23.68 -13.94 -21.15
C THR A 154 24.02 -12.69 -20.33
N HIS A 155 25.00 -12.79 -19.42
CA HIS A 155 25.46 -11.65 -18.61
C HIS A 155 25.75 -10.40 -19.46
N GLY A 156 26.50 -10.54 -20.57
CA GLY A 156 26.79 -9.42 -21.47
C GLY A 156 25.55 -8.80 -22.15
N VAL A 157 24.50 -9.58 -22.39
CA VAL A 157 23.20 -9.06 -22.86
C VAL A 157 22.47 -8.32 -21.74
N ARG A 158 22.46 -8.84 -20.51
CA ARG A 158 21.88 -8.16 -19.33
C ARG A 158 22.59 -6.83 -19.05
N THR A 159 23.93 -6.80 -19.04
CA THR A 159 24.72 -5.55 -18.89
C THR A 159 24.40 -4.53 -19.99
N LYS A 160 24.15 -4.98 -21.23
CA LYS A 160 23.81 -4.10 -22.36
C LYS A 160 22.37 -3.60 -22.33
N LEU A 161 21.44 -4.38 -21.74
CA LEU A 161 20.08 -3.93 -21.42
C LEU A 161 20.07 -2.86 -20.31
N ILE A 162 20.85 -3.05 -19.24
CA ILE A 162 20.99 -2.08 -18.15
C ILE A 162 21.50 -0.74 -18.70
N LYS A 163 22.63 -0.74 -19.43
CA LYS A 163 23.19 0.48 -20.04
C LYS A 163 22.26 1.18 -21.04
N LEU A 164 21.39 0.43 -21.71
CA LEU A 164 20.36 1.00 -22.58
C LEU A 164 19.24 1.63 -21.76
N SER A 165 18.81 0.98 -20.68
CA SER A 165 17.78 1.50 -19.76
C SER A 165 18.26 2.75 -19.03
N GLU A 166 19.53 2.80 -18.60
CA GLU A 166 20.17 4.00 -18.04
C GLU A 166 20.17 5.18 -19.03
N LEU A 167 20.58 4.94 -20.29
CA LEU A 167 20.56 5.96 -21.36
C LEU A 167 19.13 6.46 -21.65
N LEU A 168 18.14 5.58 -21.62
CA LEU A 168 16.74 5.94 -21.86
C LEU A 168 16.16 6.74 -20.70
N LEU A 169 16.44 6.35 -19.46
CA LEU A 169 16.04 7.07 -18.25
C LEU A 169 16.67 8.48 -18.21
N GLN A 170 17.96 8.59 -18.56
CA GLN A 170 18.64 9.87 -18.71
C GLN A 170 18.01 10.75 -19.81
N ALA A 171 17.48 10.18 -20.88
CA ALA A 171 16.76 10.93 -21.92
C ALA A 171 15.34 11.34 -21.48
N GLU A 172 14.69 10.56 -20.61
CA GLU A 172 13.34 10.84 -20.11
C GLU A 172 13.28 11.95 -19.07
N PHE A 173 14.38 12.20 -18.35
CA PHE A 173 14.48 13.18 -17.26
C PHE A 173 15.66 14.17 -17.40
N GLY A 174 16.39 14.12 -18.51
CA GLY A 174 17.61 14.92 -18.77
C GLY A 174 17.45 16.43 -18.69
N HIS A 175 16.24 16.93 -18.93
CA HIS A 175 15.92 18.36 -18.86
C HIS A 175 14.57 18.57 -18.15
N LEU A 176 14.64 19.16 -16.94
CA LEU A 176 13.55 19.60 -16.04
C LEU A 176 12.89 18.51 -15.15
N ILE A 177 12.78 18.82 -13.84
CA ILE A 177 11.54 18.92 -13.01
C ILE A 177 11.93 18.94 -11.51
N LYS A 178 12.01 20.12 -10.88
CA LYS A 178 12.38 20.25 -9.45
C LYS A 178 11.19 19.91 -8.53
N GLY A 179 11.33 18.90 -7.66
CA GLY A 179 10.34 18.56 -6.62
C GLY A 179 10.76 17.36 -5.76
N PHE A 180 10.40 17.37 -4.46
CA PHE A 180 10.73 16.37 -3.42
C PHE A 180 9.65 15.27 -3.30
N LEU A 181 10.02 14.04 -2.87
CA LEU A 181 9.29 13.20 -1.86
C LEU A 181 10.03 11.85 -1.57
N CYS A 182 9.41 10.93 -0.81
CA CYS A 182 9.89 9.56 -0.56
C CYS A 182 8.79 8.47 -0.72
N SER A 183 9.19 7.19 -0.73
CA SER A 183 8.43 5.97 -1.12
C SER A 183 7.90 5.96 -2.56
N GLN A 184 8.71 5.41 -3.47
CA GLN A 184 8.67 5.74 -4.89
C GLN A 184 9.14 4.59 -5.80
N HIS A 185 8.91 4.75 -7.10
CA HIS A 185 9.58 3.96 -8.15
C HIS A 185 11.00 4.50 -8.40
N ALA A 186 11.89 3.67 -8.97
CA ALA A 186 13.25 4.09 -9.32
C ALA A 186 13.28 5.33 -10.25
N ALA A 187 12.26 5.50 -11.10
CA ALA A 187 12.08 6.66 -11.96
C ALA A 187 11.93 7.98 -11.17
N THR A 188 11.21 7.97 -10.04
CA THR A 188 10.99 9.20 -9.24
C THR A 188 12.26 9.63 -8.51
N ILE A 189 13.05 8.67 -7.98
CA ILE A 189 14.37 8.95 -7.38
C ILE A 189 15.33 9.51 -8.43
N ALA A 190 15.38 8.91 -9.62
CA ALA A 190 16.21 9.39 -10.72
C ALA A 190 15.79 10.81 -11.16
N ALA A 191 14.50 11.05 -11.38
CA ALA A 191 13.96 12.36 -11.75
C ALA A 191 14.33 13.45 -10.72
N LEU A 192 14.13 13.18 -9.43
CA LEU A 192 14.52 14.04 -8.32
C LEU A 192 16.02 14.37 -8.36
N GLN A 193 16.87 13.35 -8.47
CA GLN A 193 18.33 13.54 -8.51
C GLN A 193 18.77 14.31 -9.75
N MET A 194 18.13 14.10 -10.91
CA MET A 194 18.44 14.81 -12.14
C MET A 194 18.03 16.29 -12.06
N ALA A 195 16.89 16.58 -11.43
CA ALA A 195 16.41 17.93 -11.22
C ALA A 195 17.27 18.79 -10.28
N LEU A 196 17.93 18.13 -9.34
CA LEU A 196 18.90 18.73 -8.41
C LEU A 196 20.33 18.71 -8.96
N ASN A 197 20.54 18.13 -10.15
CA ASN A 197 21.84 17.95 -10.80
C ASN A 197 22.83 17.11 -9.97
N VAL A 198 22.33 16.08 -9.27
CA VAL A 198 23.09 15.14 -8.43
C VAL A 198 22.92 13.67 -8.84
N PHE A 199 22.32 13.39 -10.00
CA PHE A 199 22.16 12.03 -10.50
C PHE A 199 23.49 11.45 -11.00
N ASN A 200 23.89 10.29 -10.47
CA ASN A 200 25.13 9.62 -10.84
C ASN A 200 25.04 8.82 -12.16
N GLY A 201 23.92 8.91 -12.88
CA GLY A 201 23.70 8.27 -14.18
C GLY A 201 23.26 6.80 -14.13
N LYS A 202 23.29 6.17 -12.95
CA LYS A 202 22.95 4.74 -12.77
C LYS A 202 21.49 4.55 -12.37
N LEU A 203 20.91 3.40 -12.70
CA LEU A 203 19.57 3.05 -12.23
C LEU A 203 19.55 2.95 -10.67
N PRO A 204 18.64 3.63 -9.96
CA PRO A 204 18.52 3.49 -8.50
C PRO A 204 18.17 2.05 -8.09
N PRO A 205 18.93 1.41 -7.19
CA PRO A 205 18.67 0.02 -6.77
C PRO A 205 17.42 -0.12 -5.90
N HIS A 206 17.00 -1.37 -5.65
CA HIS A 206 15.91 -1.65 -4.70
C HIS A 206 16.26 -1.11 -3.30
N SER A 207 15.27 -0.49 -2.65
CA SER A 207 15.41 0.21 -1.36
C SER A 207 16.41 1.38 -1.35
N ALA A 208 16.83 1.90 -2.51
CA ALA A 208 17.56 3.17 -2.60
C ALA A 208 16.76 4.30 -1.93
N CYS A 209 17.47 5.23 -1.30
CA CYS A 209 16.85 6.33 -0.57
C CYS A 209 17.66 7.62 -0.77
N HIS A 210 16.96 8.72 -1.03
CA HIS A 210 17.52 10.06 -1.13
C HIS A 210 17.10 10.87 0.10
N PHE A 211 18.08 11.33 0.87
CA PHE A 211 17.87 12.09 2.10
C PHE A 211 18.09 13.58 1.85
N PHE A 212 17.10 14.39 2.24
CA PHE A 212 17.24 15.82 2.44
C PHE A 212 17.23 16.12 3.93
N GLU A 213 18.26 16.81 4.39
CA GLU A 213 18.45 17.12 5.80
C GLU A 213 18.62 18.63 5.93
N LEU A 214 17.73 19.28 6.68
CA LEU A 214 17.83 20.69 7.03
C LEU A 214 18.40 20.81 8.44
N TYR A 215 19.44 21.62 8.59
CA TYR A 215 20.13 21.86 9.85
C TYR A 215 19.95 23.32 10.24
N GLN A 216 19.62 23.57 11.50
CA GLN A 216 19.67 24.92 12.07
C GLN A 216 21.00 25.10 12.79
N GLU A 217 21.79 26.06 12.32
CA GLU A 217 23.09 26.42 12.88
C GLU A 217 22.94 27.35 14.09
N LYS A 218 23.96 27.39 14.96
CA LYS A 218 23.92 28.16 16.23
C LYS A 218 23.76 29.68 16.06
N ASN A 219 23.98 30.20 14.85
CA ASN A 219 23.77 31.60 14.46
C ASN A 219 22.33 31.87 13.97
N GLY A 220 21.44 30.88 13.99
CA GLY A 220 20.07 30.96 13.47
C GLY A 220 19.94 30.72 11.96
N GLN A 221 21.05 30.47 11.25
CA GLN A 221 21.05 30.14 9.83
C GLN A 221 20.52 28.72 9.60
N VAL A 222 19.82 28.49 8.49
CA VAL A 222 19.44 27.13 8.05
C VAL A 222 20.35 26.72 6.90
N SER A 223 20.96 25.55 7.01
CA SER A 223 21.73 24.90 5.93
C SER A 223 21.07 23.58 5.52
N ALA A 224 21.37 23.13 4.30
CA ALA A 224 20.76 21.95 3.70
C ALA A 224 21.84 20.97 3.23
N SER A 225 21.66 19.68 3.53
CA SER A 225 22.49 18.58 3.05
C SER A 225 21.67 17.60 2.22
N CYS A 226 22.28 17.05 1.17
CA CYS A 226 21.70 16.04 0.29
C CYS A 226 22.62 14.82 0.29
N THR A 227 22.12 13.67 0.74
CA THR A 227 22.87 12.40 0.71
C THR A 227 22.01 11.30 0.12
N ALA A 228 22.57 10.42 -0.71
CA ALA A 228 21.84 9.28 -1.26
C ALA A 228 22.51 7.97 -0.89
N ASN A 229 21.72 6.95 -0.56
CA ASN A 229 22.21 5.58 -0.43
C ASN A 229 21.91 4.82 -1.74
N MET A 230 22.97 4.47 -2.46
CA MET A 230 22.93 3.82 -3.78
C MET A 230 23.42 2.35 -3.73
N HIS A 231 23.37 1.71 -2.56
CA HIS A 231 23.70 0.29 -2.36
C HIS A 231 22.45 -0.56 -2.12
N GLU A 232 22.42 -1.78 -2.70
CA GLU A 232 21.37 -2.77 -2.44
C GLU A 232 21.40 -3.27 -0.99
N VAL A 233 20.23 -3.37 -0.36
CA VAL A 233 20.08 -3.98 0.98
C VAL A 233 19.71 -5.46 0.81
N ILE A 234 20.68 -6.29 0.46
CA ILE A 234 20.50 -7.75 0.38
C ILE A 234 20.49 -8.34 1.80
N HIS A 235 19.72 -9.42 2.01
CA HIS A 235 19.74 -10.19 3.25
C HIS A 235 21.18 -10.61 3.62
N ARG A 236 21.58 -10.24 4.85
CA ARG A 236 22.86 -10.49 5.56
C ARG A 236 23.91 -9.36 5.44
N PHE A 237 24.20 -8.79 6.63
CA PHE A 237 25.30 -7.88 6.98
C PHE A 237 25.32 -6.47 6.33
N ILE A 238 25.10 -5.46 7.17
CA ILE A 238 25.54 -4.08 6.90
C ILE A 238 27.05 -4.02 7.13
N SER A 239 27.85 -4.36 6.11
CA SER A 239 29.27 -4.03 6.08
C SER A 239 29.46 -2.58 5.62
N VAL A 240 29.44 -1.65 6.57
CA VAL A 240 29.80 -0.22 6.47
C VAL A 240 29.22 0.54 5.25
N PRO A 241 28.19 1.40 5.42
CA PRO A 241 27.70 2.21 4.32
C PRO A 241 28.74 3.27 3.93
N LEU A 242 29.43 3.07 2.80
CA LEU A 242 30.09 4.14 2.08
C LEU A 242 28.99 5.11 1.61
N LYS A 243 28.94 6.29 2.23
CA LYS A 243 28.02 7.37 1.84
C LYS A 243 28.59 8.07 0.61
N GLU A 244 27.80 8.19 -0.46
CA GLU A 244 28.03 9.23 -1.47
C GLU A 244 27.34 10.52 -0.98
N GLU A 245 28.15 11.51 -0.57
CA GLU A 245 27.66 12.87 -0.30
C GLU A 245 27.62 13.65 -1.61
N PHE A 246 26.48 14.31 -1.88
CA PHE A 246 26.27 15.03 -3.13
C PHE A 246 26.25 16.54 -2.86
N SER A 247 27.27 17.24 -3.32
CA SER A 247 27.27 18.70 -3.33
C SER A 247 26.36 19.21 -4.45
N LEU A 248 25.39 20.06 -4.10
CA LEU A 248 24.65 20.84 -5.09
C LEU A 248 25.65 21.69 -5.88
N SER A 249 25.64 21.57 -7.21
CA SER A 249 26.69 22.10 -8.10
C SER A 249 26.73 23.65 -8.25
N SER A 250 26.21 24.38 -7.26
CA SER A 250 26.16 25.84 -7.21
C SER A 250 25.98 26.41 -5.79
N CYS A 251 26.40 25.69 -4.73
CA CYS A 251 26.36 26.19 -3.36
C CYS A 251 27.76 26.60 -2.84
N TRP A 252 28.24 27.78 -3.30
CA TRP A 252 29.09 28.58 -2.42
C TRP A 252 28.23 29.13 -1.29
N SER A 253 28.79 29.25 -0.08
CA SER A 253 28.03 29.68 1.11
C SER A 253 27.39 31.05 0.91
N TYR A 254 26.08 31.05 0.64
CA TYR A 254 25.28 32.24 0.46
C TYR A 254 24.05 32.21 1.35
N LYS A 255 23.96 33.24 2.20
CA LYS A 255 22.73 33.67 2.88
C LYS A 255 21.58 33.70 1.88
N VAL A 256 20.45 33.07 2.20
CA VAL A 256 19.20 33.29 1.48
C VAL A 256 18.08 33.58 2.48
N PHE A 257 17.66 34.84 2.51
CA PHE A 257 16.27 35.20 2.77
C PHE A 257 15.85 36.23 1.73
N LEU A 258 14.78 35.90 1.00
CA LEU A 258 13.95 36.74 0.14
C LEU A 258 14.57 37.44 -1.10
N SER A 259 13.88 37.20 -2.23
CA SER A 259 13.94 37.86 -3.55
C SER A 259 14.98 37.38 -4.59
N SER A 260 14.53 37.44 -5.86
CA SER A 260 15.34 37.70 -7.07
C SER A 260 16.23 36.59 -7.67
N SER A 261 15.61 35.79 -8.54
CA SER A 261 16.08 35.34 -9.87
C SER A 261 17.57 35.43 -10.28
N VAL A 262 18.13 34.25 -10.60
CA VAL A 262 19.07 33.96 -11.72
C VAL A 262 20.51 34.53 -11.67
N ARG A 263 21.50 33.62 -11.54
CA ARG A 263 22.58 33.33 -12.54
C ARG A 263 23.46 32.17 -12.06
N MET A 264 23.51 31.06 -12.81
CA MET A 264 24.56 30.03 -12.67
C MET A 264 25.61 30.24 -13.76
N GLY A 265 26.89 30.28 -13.38
CA GLY A 265 28.04 30.56 -14.24
C GLY A 265 29.03 29.38 -14.33
N VAL A 266 29.76 29.34 -15.44
CA VAL A 266 30.62 28.22 -15.91
C VAL A 266 32.06 28.32 -15.36
N ILE A 267 32.82 27.20 -15.21
CA ILE A 267 34.26 26.98 -15.58
C ILE A 267 34.81 25.61 -15.07
N ARG A 268 36.07 25.26 -15.40
CA ARG A 268 36.63 23.93 -15.73
C ARG A 268 37.44 23.18 -14.63
N LEU A 269 37.65 21.88 -14.93
CA LEU A 269 38.62 20.87 -14.43
C LEU A 269 40.04 21.37 -14.07
N PRO A 270 40.80 20.66 -13.19
CA PRO A 270 41.79 19.66 -13.68
C PRO A 270 42.00 18.37 -12.81
N SER A 271 42.91 17.51 -13.29
CA SER A 271 43.36 16.17 -12.82
C SER A 271 44.61 16.25 -11.87
N LEU A 272 45.36 15.21 -11.42
CA LEU A 272 45.59 13.78 -11.79
C LEU A 272 46.43 13.06 -10.68
N SER A 273 46.43 11.70 -10.65
CA SER A 273 47.54 10.79 -10.18
C SER A 273 47.73 10.49 -8.66
N ARG A 274 48.29 9.35 -8.16
CA ARG A 274 48.66 7.99 -8.71
C ARG A 274 49.16 7.00 -7.61
N ILE A 275 48.90 5.67 -7.77
CA ILE A 275 49.81 4.48 -7.46
C ILE A 275 50.16 4.17 -5.96
N LEU A 276 50.52 2.95 -5.45
CA LEU A 276 50.76 1.58 -6.01
C LEU A 276 50.07 0.40 -5.22
N CYS A 277 50.82 -0.45 -4.47
CA CYS A 277 50.44 -1.74 -3.83
C CYS A 277 51.47 -2.17 -2.75
N PHE A 278 51.16 -3.21 -1.95
CA PHE A 278 52.09 -4.33 -1.65
C PHE A 278 51.35 -5.63 -1.24
N THR A 279 51.91 -6.79 -1.64
CA THR A 279 51.47 -8.16 -1.29
C THR A 279 52.69 -9.09 -1.11
N PHE A 280 52.48 -10.33 -0.62
CA PHE A 280 53.38 -11.50 -0.38
C PHE A 280 53.42 -11.93 1.10
N HIS A 281 53.54 -13.19 1.51
CA HIS A 281 53.36 -14.56 0.94
C HIS A 281 53.24 -15.51 2.18
N MET A 282 52.30 -16.44 2.32
CA MET A 282 52.25 -17.83 1.79
C MET A 282 53.50 -18.72 2.00
N ILE A 283 53.32 -19.84 2.74
CA ILE A 283 53.81 -21.25 2.57
C ILE A 283 53.85 -21.94 3.97
N LEU A 284 53.04 -22.98 4.27
CA LEU A 284 53.19 -24.45 3.99
C LEU A 284 54.30 -25.09 4.88
N ILE A 285 54.28 -26.33 5.42
CA ILE A 285 53.63 -27.63 5.06
C ILE A 285 53.43 -28.53 6.34
N LEU A 286 52.61 -29.60 6.21
CA LEU A 286 52.67 -30.98 6.82
C LEU A 286 51.47 -31.32 7.74
N LEU A 287 50.76 -32.47 7.66
CA LEU A 287 50.82 -33.70 6.81
C LEU A 287 49.45 -34.44 6.73
N GLN A 288 49.22 -35.16 5.61
CA GLN A 288 48.37 -36.36 5.34
C GLN A 288 47.12 -36.69 6.20
N GLN A 289 45.89 -36.85 5.64
CA GLN A 289 45.35 -37.85 4.67
C GLN A 289 44.91 -39.23 5.25
N THR A 290 43.59 -39.42 5.28
CA THR A 290 42.78 -40.61 4.88
C THR A 290 43.23 -42.06 5.20
N ILE A 291 42.32 -42.82 5.84
CA ILE A 291 42.20 -44.29 5.71
C ILE A 291 40.72 -44.66 5.41
N THR A 292 40.51 -45.80 4.75
CA THR A 292 39.32 -46.18 3.96
C THR A 292 38.57 -47.44 4.45
N ALA A 293 37.30 -47.61 4.00
CA ALA A 293 36.55 -48.89 3.83
C ALA A 293 36.03 -49.59 5.14
N ARG A 294 34.96 -50.43 5.18
CA ARG A 294 33.81 -50.80 4.30
C ARG A 294 32.77 -51.62 5.13
N GLU A 295 31.63 -52.03 4.52
CA GLU A 295 30.61 -53.01 5.01
C GLU A 295 29.67 -52.60 6.20
N LEU A 296 28.40 -53.06 6.39
CA LEU A 296 27.33 -53.58 5.49
C LEU A 296 25.93 -53.72 6.22
N LYS A 297 24.84 -53.20 5.60
CA LYS A 297 23.38 -53.59 5.62
C LYS A 297 22.46 -53.64 6.89
N PHE A 298 21.24 -53.10 6.66
CA PHE A 298 19.87 -53.48 7.14
C PHE A 298 19.47 -53.36 8.63
N VAL A 299 18.46 -52.52 8.92
CA VAL A 299 17.05 -52.91 9.25
C VAL A 299 16.13 -51.71 8.91
N VAL A 300 14.96 -51.97 8.33
CA VAL A 300 13.84 -51.02 8.13
C VAL A 300 12.63 -51.56 8.89
N VAL A 301 11.65 -50.70 9.20
CA VAL A 301 10.36 -50.98 9.87
C VAL A 301 10.45 -51.09 11.41
N VAL A 302 10.21 -49.96 12.11
CA VAL A 302 9.15 -49.72 13.12
C VAL A 302 9.21 -48.24 13.49
N SER A 303 8.20 -47.44 13.10
CA SER A 303 7.94 -46.07 13.64
C SER A 303 6.63 -45.44 13.11
N ILE A 304 6.02 -45.99 12.06
CA ILE A 304 4.75 -45.47 11.50
C ILE A 304 3.56 -45.63 12.47
N PHE A 305 3.68 -46.45 13.52
CA PHE A 305 2.60 -46.72 14.47
C PHE A 305 2.33 -45.62 15.53
N VAL A 306 3.19 -44.60 15.66
CA VAL A 306 3.00 -43.54 16.66
C VAL A 306 2.13 -42.38 16.14
N LEU A 307 2.05 -42.17 14.81
CA LEU A 307 1.32 -41.04 14.24
C LEU A 307 -0.21 -41.17 14.30
N CYS A 308 -0.74 -42.39 14.44
CA CYS A 308 -2.19 -42.65 14.44
C CYS A 308 -2.86 -42.59 15.82
N PHE A 309 -2.10 -42.48 16.92
CA PHE A 309 -2.65 -42.55 18.28
C PHE A 309 -2.79 -41.19 19.00
N VAL A 310 -2.32 -40.10 18.40
CA VAL A 310 -2.43 -38.73 18.97
C VAL A 310 -3.56 -37.91 18.35
N VAL A 311 -4.18 -38.39 17.26
CA VAL A 311 -5.34 -37.73 16.60
C VAL A 311 -6.64 -37.93 17.40
N GLY A 312 -6.65 -38.82 18.40
CA GLY A 312 -7.82 -39.16 19.20
C GLY A 312 -7.79 -38.61 20.62
N ASN A 313 -7.68 -37.28 20.83
CA ASN A 313 -8.22 -36.56 22.00
C ASN A 313 -7.93 -35.04 21.98
N SER A 314 -8.42 -34.35 20.95
CA SER A 314 -8.62 -32.89 21.02
C SER A 314 -10.01 -32.56 20.46
N GLY A 315 -10.96 -32.37 21.37
CA GLY A 315 -12.34 -31.98 21.06
C GLY A 315 -12.43 -30.54 20.54
N THR A 316 -11.88 -30.27 19.37
CA THR A 316 -12.27 -29.11 18.56
C THR A 316 -13.47 -29.51 17.74
N GLU A 317 -14.67 -29.11 18.16
CA GLU A 317 -15.80 -29.05 17.23
C GLU A 317 -15.41 -28.12 16.07
N LEU A 318 -15.13 -28.73 14.91
CA LEU A 318 -15.13 -27.98 13.66
C LEU A 318 -16.58 -27.53 13.48
N HIS A 319 -16.84 -26.25 13.75
CA HIS A 319 -18.13 -25.61 13.47
C HIS A 319 -18.25 -25.41 11.95
N LEU A 320 -18.30 -26.53 11.23
CA LEU A 320 -18.68 -26.61 9.83
C LEU A 320 -20.10 -26.04 9.74
N ASP A 321 -20.25 -24.94 9.03
CA ASP A 321 -21.57 -24.39 8.75
C ASP A 321 -22.37 -25.46 8.00
N LYS A 322 -23.37 -26.04 8.70
CA LYS A 322 -24.17 -27.18 8.23
C LYS A 322 -24.81 -26.90 6.87
N LYS A 323 -24.98 -25.62 6.53
CA LYS A 323 -25.50 -25.11 5.26
C LYS A 323 -24.66 -25.52 4.04
N GLN A 324 -23.32 -25.51 4.16
CA GLN A 324 -22.42 -25.83 3.02
C GLN A 324 -22.43 -27.32 2.66
N LEU A 325 -22.42 -28.23 3.64
CA LEU A 325 -22.38 -29.67 3.38
C LEU A 325 -23.75 -30.28 3.01
N THR A 326 -24.87 -29.69 3.45
CA THR A 326 -26.20 -30.35 3.31
C THR A 326 -27.09 -29.82 2.19
N LYS A 327 -26.78 -28.66 1.59
CA LYS A 327 -27.62 -28.05 0.54
C LYS A 327 -26.91 -27.73 -0.77
N GLY A 328 -25.60 -27.95 -0.88
CA GLY A 328 -24.85 -27.58 -2.09
C GLY A 328 -24.86 -26.07 -2.36
N VAL A 329 -24.84 -25.27 -1.30
CA VAL A 329 -24.83 -23.81 -1.34
C VAL A 329 -23.46 -23.33 -0.87
N PHE A 330 -22.77 -22.54 -1.70
CA PHE A 330 -21.37 -22.15 -1.46
C PHE A 330 -21.23 -20.63 -1.49
N ILE A 331 -20.37 -20.07 -0.63
CA ILE A 331 -20.03 -18.64 -0.70
C ILE A 331 -19.22 -18.41 -1.98
N ALA A 332 -19.68 -17.46 -2.80
CA ALA A 332 -19.04 -17.05 -4.05
C ALA A 332 -18.34 -15.69 -3.92
N TYR A 333 -18.86 -14.78 -3.10
CA TYR A 333 -18.28 -13.45 -2.87
C TYR A 333 -18.70 -12.88 -1.52
N ILE A 334 -17.88 -12.01 -0.94
CA ILE A 334 -18.15 -11.33 0.33
C ILE A 334 -17.83 -9.84 0.18
N VAL A 335 -18.73 -8.97 0.61
CA VAL A 335 -18.48 -7.53 0.78
C VAL A 335 -18.58 -7.20 2.26
N GLN A 336 -17.62 -6.43 2.79
CA GLN A 336 -17.64 -5.97 4.17
C GLN A 336 -17.47 -4.45 4.22
N LEU A 337 -18.26 -3.80 5.07
CA LEU A 337 -18.15 -2.40 5.43
C LEU A 337 -18.16 -2.31 6.95
N PHE A 338 -17.08 -1.81 7.55
CA PHE A 338 -16.96 -1.68 9.00
C PHE A 338 -16.58 -0.26 9.43
N ARG A 339 -17.08 0.14 10.61
CA ARG A 339 -16.64 1.35 11.30
C ARG A 339 -15.21 1.15 11.83
N HIS A 340 -14.45 2.24 11.93
CA HIS A 340 -13.19 2.24 12.67
C HIS A 340 -13.38 1.81 14.14
N GLY A 341 -12.29 1.47 14.81
CA GLY A 341 -12.28 1.10 16.22
C GLY A 341 -12.49 2.30 17.14
N ASP A 342 -12.47 2.03 18.43
CA ASP A 342 -12.44 3.04 19.49
C ASP A 342 -11.36 4.10 19.25
N ARG A 343 -11.74 5.36 19.45
CA ARG A 343 -10.93 6.53 19.14
C ARG A 343 -11.13 7.62 20.19
N THR A 344 -10.15 8.51 20.29
CA THR A 344 -10.25 9.73 21.09
C THR A 344 -11.37 10.67 20.55
N PRO A 345 -11.85 11.64 21.36
CA PRO A 345 -12.78 12.67 20.89
C PRO A 345 -12.25 13.40 19.65
N ILE A 346 -13.10 13.81 18.72
CA ILE A 346 -12.67 14.58 17.53
C ILE A 346 -12.47 16.07 17.86
N VAL A 347 -13.31 16.58 18.77
CA VAL A 347 -13.33 17.97 19.21
C VAL A 347 -14.05 18.00 20.56
N ASN A 348 -13.72 18.98 21.39
CA ASN A 348 -14.39 19.22 22.66
C ASN A 348 -15.52 20.25 22.54
N PHE A 349 -16.42 20.22 23.51
CA PHE A 349 -17.33 21.33 23.78
C PHE A 349 -16.63 22.38 24.68
N PRO A 350 -17.05 23.67 24.67
CA PRO A 350 -16.32 24.75 25.35
C PRO A 350 -16.17 24.62 26.87
N THR A 351 -17.02 23.81 27.52
CA THR A 351 -17.01 23.56 28.96
C THR A 351 -16.48 22.17 29.33
N ASP A 352 -15.77 21.51 28.41
CA ASP A 352 -15.12 20.23 28.70
C ASP A 352 -13.95 20.43 29.69
N LEU A 353 -13.82 19.49 30.62
CA LEU A 353 -12.77 19.49 31.64
C LEU A 353 -11.44 18.97 31.10
N HIS A 354 -11.48 18.09 30.09
CA HIS A 354 -10.32 17.36 29.57
C HIS A 354 -9.82 17.93 28.25
N LYS A 355 -8.57 18.37 28.13
CA LYS A 355 -8.02 18.95 26.88
C LYS A 355 -7.34 17.91 25.97
N GLU A 356 -7.05 18.27 24.73
CA GLU A 356 -6.36 17.37 23.76
C GLU A 356 -5.06 16.79 24.34
N SER A 357 -4.32 17.59 25.11
CA SER A 357 -3.07 17.20 25.79
C SER A 357 -3.19 16.06 26.79
N GLU A 358 -4.40 15.72 27.25
CA GLU A 358 -4.64 14.57 28.14
C GLU A 358 -4.82 13.25 27.36
N TRP A 359 -5.04 13.34 26.05
CA TRP A 359 -5.16 12.19 25.16
C TRP A 359 -3.77 11.90 24.55
N PRO A 360 -3.10 10.76 24.86
CA PRO A 360 -1.71 10.53 24.45
C PRO A 360 -1.47 10.48 22.93
N GLN A 361 -2.54 10.36 22.15
CA GLN A 361 -2.53 10.36 20.68
C GLN A 361 -3.04 11.68 20.07
N GLY A 362 -3.58 12.61 20.86
CA GLY A 362 -4.38 13.74 20.36
C GLY A 362 -5.81 13.35 19.96
N PHE A 363 -6.54 14.28 19.33
CA PHE A 363 -7.96 14.12 18.98
C PHE A 363 -8.20 13.39 17.65
N GLY A 364 -9.30 12.63 17.61
CA GLY A 364 -9.79 11.91 16.44
C GLY A 364 -8.97 10.66 16.08
N GLN A 365 -8.08 10.22 16.96
CA GLN A 365 -7.06 9.19 16.74
C GLN A 365 -7.42 7.83 17.34
N LEU A 366 -6.91 6.75 16.74
CA LEU A 366 -7.29 5.38 17.11
C LEU A 366 -6.58 4.92 18.40
N THR A 367 -7.35 4.44 19.37
CA THR A 367 -6.79 3.95 20.64
C THR A 367 -6.26 2.51 20.52
N LYS A 368 -5.50 2.05 21.52
CA LYS A 368 -5.14 0.62 21.67
C LYS A 368 -6.37 -0.29 21.69
N THR A 369 -7.45 0.16 22.35
CA THR A 369 -8.74 -0.53 22.38
C THR A 369 -9.31 -0.65 20.96
N GLY A 370 -9.23 0.40 20.15
CA GLY A 370 -9.68 0.38 18.76
C GLY A 370 -8.87 -0.56 17.87
N MET A 371 -7.55 -0.61 18.04
CA MET A 371 -6.68 -1.58 17.34
C MET A 371 -7.08 -3.03 17.69
N GLN A 372 -7.26 -3.31 18.98
CA GLN A 372 -7.65 -4.63 19.48
C GLN A 372 -9.05 -5.06 18.98
N GLN A 373 -10.03 -4.17 18.99
CA GLN A 373 -11.38 -4.43 18.46
C GLN A 373 -11.35 -4.85 16.99
N LEU A 374 -10.53 -4.21 16.15
CA LEU A 374 -10.43 -4.56 14.74
C LEU A 374 -9.63 -5.83 14.51
N PHE A 375 -8.57 -6.07 15.29
CA PHE A 375 -7.85 -7.33 15.29
C PHE A 375 -8.79 -8.52 15.61
N GLU A 376 -9.64 -8.38 16.63
CA GLU A 376 -10.66 -9.38 16.99
C GLU A 376 -11.73 -9.53 15.89
N LEU A 377 -12.15 -8.45 15.23
CA LEU A 377 -13.02 -8.53 14.06
C LEU A 377 -12.35 -9.32 12.93
N GLY A 378 -11.06 -9.08 12.68
CA GLY A 378 -10.25 -9.83 11.70
C GLY A 378 -10.17 -11.32 12.03
N GLN A 379 -9.90 -11.65 13.30
CA GLN A 379 -9.88 -13.04 13.78
C GLN A 379 -11.27 -13.72 13.68
N TYR A 380 -12.35 -13.00 13.99
CA TYR A 380 -13.72 -13.49 13.82
C TYR A 380 -14.00 -13.82 12.35
N MET A 381 -13.67 -12.90 11.42
CA MET A 381 -13.84 -13.12 9.98
C MET A 381 -12.93 -14.25 9.47
N ARG A 382 -11.70 -14.39 9.98
CA ARG A 382 -10.79 -15.50 9.68
C ARG A 382 -11.39 -16.84 10.08
N LYS A 383 -12.03 -16.92 11.26
CA LYS A 383 -12.72 -18.12 11.74
C LYS A 383 -13.95 -18.44 10.88
N ARG A 384 -14.84 -17.44 10.69
CA ARG A 384 -16.08 -17.57 9.91
C ARG A 384 -15.83 -18.04 8.47
N TYR A 385 -14.83 -17.46 7.81
CA TYR A 385 -14.52 -17.76 6.41
C TYR A 385 -13.32 -18.69 6.25
N SER A 386 -12.98 -19.49 7.26
CA SER A 386 -11.81 -20.40 7.23
C SER A 386 -11.80 -21.42 6.09
N ILE A 387 -12.97 -21.75 5.53
CA ILE A 387 -13.16 -22.65 4.37
C ILE A 387 -13.11 -21.88 3.04
N PHE A 388 -13.53 -20.61 3.03
CA PHE A 388 -13.61 -19.77 1.83
C PHE A 388 -12.31 -19.00 1.56
N LEU A 389 -11.65 -18.50 2.61
CA LEU A 389 -10.39 -17.76 2.54
C LEU A 389 -9.20 -18.69 2.78
N ASN A 390 -8.30 -18.74 1.81
CA ASN A 390 -7.00 -19.41 1.92
C ASN A 390 -6.23 -18.94 3.17
N SER A 391 -5.39 -19.79 3.77
CA SER A 391 -4.57 -19.48 4.95
C SER A 391 -3.45 -18.47 4.69
N THR A 392 -3.13 -18.23 3.42
CA THR A 392 -2.18 -17.22 2.95
C THR A 392 -2.91 -16.09 2.21
N TYR A 393 -2.48 -14.85 2.40
CA TYR A 393 -2.99 -13.69 1.67
C TYR A 393 -2.70 -13.81 0.16
N ASN A 394 -3.68 -13.47 -0.69
CA ASN A 394 -3.49 -13.37 -2.14
C ASN A 394 -4.15 -12.09 -2.69
N ARG A 395 -3.35 -11.18 -3.26
CA ARG A 395 -3.80 -9.92 -3.90
C ARG A 395 -4.76 -10.08 -5.09
N LYS A 396 -5.01 -11.30 -5.57
CA LYS A 396 -6.01 -11.59 -6.61
C LYS A 396 -7.38 -11.99 -6.04
N GLU A 397 -7.44 -12.37 -4.76
CA GLU A 397 -8.62 -12.89 -4.08
C GLU A 397 -9.17 -11.90 -3.04
N PHE A 398 -8.31 -11.00 -2.53
CA PHE A 398 -8.66 -10.06 -1.48
C PHE A 398 -8.23 -8.62 -1.82
N TYR A 399 -9.13 -7.66 -1.57
CA TYR A 399 -8.93 -6.23 -1.76
C TYR A 399 -9.54 -5.48 -0.57
N ILE A 400 -8.89 -4.39 -0.13
CA ILE A 400 -9.35 -3.55 0.97
C ILE A 400 -9.07 -2.08 0.69
N GLN A 401 -10.02 -1.24 1.10
CA GLN A 401 -10.03 0.18 0.83
C GLN A 401 -10.47 0.94 2.09
N SER A 402 -9.85 2.10 2.34
CA SER A 402 -10.14 3.01 3.44
C SER A 402 -10.49 4.41 2.95
N THR A 403 -11.18 5.17 3.79
CA THR A 403 -11.18 6.64 3.73
C THR A 403 -9.81 7.17 4.16
N ASP A 404 -9.45 8.39 3.77
CA ASP A 404 -8.15 9.02 4.08
C ASP A 404 -8.08 9.63 5.50
N TYR A 405 -8.36 8.83 6.53
CA TYR A 405 -8.15 9.22 7.94
C TYR A 405 -7.26 8.17 8.63
N ASP A 406 -6.34 8.63 9.47
CA ASP A 406 -5.38 7.80 10.20
C ASP A 406 -6.09 6.63 10.89
N ARG A 407 -7.14 6.94 11.67
CA ARG A 407 -7.96 5.95 12.38
C ARG A 407 -8.61 4.88 11.49
N THR A 408 -8.99 5.18 10.25
CA THR A 408 -9.60 4.18 9.34
C THR A 408 -8.53 3.36 8.63
N ILE A 409 -7.42 3.99 8.23
CA ILE A 409 -6.24 3.30 7.67
C ILE A 409 -5.66 2.32 8.71
N MET A 410 -5.43 2.78 9.94
CA MET A 410 -4.92 1.99 11.06
C MET A 410 -5.91 0.90 11.49
N SER A 411 -7.23 1.17 11.44
CA SER A 411 -8.28 0.16 11.67
C SER A 411 -8.20 -0.97 10.64
N ALA A 412 -8.06 -0.62 9.35
CA ALA A 412 -7.89 -1.60 8.27
C ALA A 412 -6.60 -2.43 8.46
N GLN A 413 -5.46 -1.79 8.75
CA GLN A 413 -4.21 -2.49 9.03
C GLN A 413 -4.33 -3.45 10.24
N SER A 414 -4.99 -3.02 11.32
CA SER A 414 -5.23 -3.85 12.52
C SER A 414 -6.12 -5.05 12.21
N TYR A 415 -7.21 -4.84 11.46
CA TYR A 415 -8.09 -5.90 10.97
C TYR A 415 -7.34 -6.94 10.12
N LEU A 416 -6.49 -6.49 9.20
CA LEU A 416 -5.69 -7.37 8.34
C LEU A 416 -4.70 -8.21 9.14
N SER A 417 -4.11 -7.67 10.22
CA SER A 417 -3.21 -8.44 11.09
C SER A 417 -3.93 -9.58 11.84
N GLY A 418 -5.24 -9.46 12.09
CA GLY A 418 -6.08 -10.54 12.62
C GLY A 418 -6.61 -11.50 11.55
N LEU A 419 -6.83 -11.00 10.32
CA LEU A 419 -7.39 -11.77 9.22
C LEU A 419 -6.34 -12.63 8.47
N PHE A 420 -5.12 -12.11 8.27
CA PHE A 420 -4.05 -12.76 7.50
C PHE A 420 -2.71 -12.76 8.26
N PRO A 421 -2.62 -13.39 9.45
CA PRO A 421 -1.33 -13.64 10.08
C PRO A 421 -0.43 -14.43 9.11
N PRO A 422 0.86 -14.08 8.97
CA PRO A 422 1.74 -14.73 8.00
C PRO A 422 1.95 -16.21 8.36
N THR A 423 1.80 -17.08 7.36
CA THR A 423 2.04 -18.52 7.50
C THR A 423 2.96 -19.05 6.41
N SER A 424 3.71 -20.11 6.72
CA SER A 424 4.62 -20.78 5.78
C SER A 424 5.56 -19.79 5.06
N SER A 425 5.52 -19.71 3.73
CA SER A 425 6.35 -18.83 2.91
C SER A 425 6.03 -17.34 3.03
N GLN A 426 4.94 -16.95 3.70
CA GLN A 426 4.63 -15.53 3.99
C GLN A 426 5.30 -14.99 5.26
N ILE A 427 6.00 -15.83 6.02
CA ILE A 427 6.79 -15.39 7.18
C ILE A 427 8.10 -14.77 6.67
N TRP A 428 8.05 -13.47 6.36
CA TRP A 428 9.21 -12.69 5.92
C TRP A 428 10.18 -12.34 7.07
N ASN A 429 9.64 -12.24 8.30
CA ASN A 429 10.41 -11.98 9.52
C ASN A 429 9.94 -12.93 10.65
N PRO A 430 10.76 -13.90 11.10
CA PRO A 430 10.39 -14.81 12.18
C PRO A 430 10.15 -14.15 13.54
N GLU A 431 10.74 -12.98 13.80
CA GLU A 431 10.58 -12.23 15.06
C GLU A 431 9.34 -11.34 15.06
N LEU A 432 8.69 -11.16 13.90
CA LEU A 432 7.50 -10.32 13.75
C LEU A 432 6.44 -11.06 12.93
N LEU A 433 5.48 -11.67 13.63
CA LEU A 433 4.34 -12.40 13.04
C LEU A 433 3.25 -11.46 12.49
N TRP A 434 3.66 -10.50 11.66
CA TRP A 434 2.85 -9.57 10.90
C TRP A 434 3.43 -9.45 9.49
N GLN A 435 2.59 -9.23 8.49
CA GLN A 435 3.01 -8.96 7.11
C GLN A 435 2.34 -7.67 6.60
N PRO A 436 3.05 -6.85 5.81
CA PRO A 436 2.44 -5.70 5.16
C PRO A 436 1.39 -6.17 4.15
N ILE A 437 0.20 -5.60 4.22
CA ILE A 437 -0.89 -5.83 3.25
C ILE A 437 -1.39 -4.45 2.82
N PRO A 438 -1.50 -4.17 1.51
CA PRO A 438 -1.82 -2.84 1.03
C PRO A 438 -3.25 -2.44 1.43
N VAL A 439 -3.38 -1.19 1.90
CA VAL A 439 -4.67 -0.54 2.17
C VAL A 439 -4.78 0.62 1.18
N HIS A 440 -5.68 0.50 0.22
CA HIS A 440 -5.91 1.54 -0.79
C HIS A 440 -6.76 2.68 -0.20
N ILE A 441 -6.53 3.92 -0.62
CA ILE A 441 -7.15 5.11 -0.03
C ILE A 441 -7.88 5.92 -1.09
N PHE A 442 -9.09 6.40 -0.77
CA PHE A 442 -9.76 7.44 -1.53
C PHE A 442 -9.60 8.80 -0.84
N GLN A 443 -9.12 9.79 -1.61
CA GLN A 443 -8.90 11.17 -1.18
C GLN A 443 -10.20 11.86 -0.73
N LYS A 444 -10.19 12.53 0.44
CA LYS A 444 -11.36 13.23 1.02
C LYS A 444 -12.12 14.14 0.04
N THR A 445 -11.39 14.81 -0.86
CA THR A 445 -11.92 15.78 -1.83
C THR A 445 -12.50 15.14 -3.10
N ALA A 446 -12.15 13.88 -3.39
CA ALA A 446 -12.62 13.10 -4.53
C ALA A 446 -13.51 11.92 -4.11
N GLU A 447 -13.83 11.81 -2.83
CA GLU A 447 -14.50 10.64 -2.24
C GLU A 447 -16.01 10.67 -2.47
N GLN A 448 -16.49 9.79 -3.35
CA GLN A 448 -17.91 9.64 -3.72
C GLN A 448 -18.52 8.30 -3.23
N ARG A 449 -17.86 7.60 -2.30
CA ARG A 449 -18.18 6.19 -1.97
C ARG A 449 -18.22 5.82 -0.49
N LEU A 450 -17.31 6.31 0.35
CA LEU A 450 -17.19 5.83 1.74
C LEU A 450 -17.25 6.93 2.81
N ASN A 451 -17.15 8.21 2.44
CA ASN A 451 -17.26 9.34 3.36
C ASN A 451 -18.62 10.04 3.20
N PHE A 452 -19.63 9.58 3.95
CA PHE A 452 -20.96 10.19 3.93
C PHE A 452 -21.12 11.26 5.03
N PRO A 453 -22.10 12.18 4.92
CA PRO A 453 -22.82 12.52 3.69
C PRO A 453 -21.85 13.02 2.61
N LEU A 454 -22.11 12.70 1.34
CA LEU A 454 -21.19 13.04 0.26
C LEU A 454 -21.11 14.56 0.09
N PRO A 455 -19.92 15.19 0.16
CA PRO A 455 -19.80 16.64 0.09
C PRO A 455 -20.12 17.17 -1.31
N ASN A 456 -20.54 18.44 -1.37
CA ASN A 456 -20.87 19.17 -2.60
C ASN A 456 -22.10 18.62 -3.34
N CYS A 457 -23.22 18.39 -2.67
CA CYS A 457 -24.49 18.01 -3.29
C CYS A 457 -25.62 18.99 -2.90
N PRO A 458 -25.83 20.09 -3.65
CA PRO A 458 -26.86 21.09 -3.31
C PRO A 458 -28.25 20.49 -3.05
N ARG A 459 -28.67 19.48 -3.83
CA ARG A 459 -29.95 18.81 -3.60
C ARG A 459 -30.03 18.05 -2.27
N PHE A 460 -28.92 17.54 -1.75
CA PHE A 460 -28.87 16.93 -0.43
C PHE A 460 -28.98 18.00 0.67
N ASP A 461 -28.33 19.15 0.48
CA ASP A 461 -28.41 20.29 1.42
C ASP A 461 -29.84 20.83 1.51
N GLU A 462 -30.55 20.93 0.37
CA GLU A 462 -31.98 21.24 0.29
C GLU A 462 -32.84 20.23 1.08
N LEU A 463 -32.67 18.93 0.81
CA LEU A 463 -33.42 17.85 1.49
C LEU A 463 -33.14 17.82 3.00
N GLN A 464 -31.92 18.13 3.41
CA GLN A 464 -31.56 18.24 4.83
C GLN A 464 -32.28 19.42 5.48
N HIS A 465 -32.36 20.57 4.82
CA HIS A 465 -33.09 21.74 5.30
C HIS A 465 -34.62 21.50 5.35
N GLU A 466 -35.20 20.90 4.29
CA GLU A 466 -36.60 20.44 4.26
C GLU A 466 -36.91 19.50 5.45
N THR A 467 -36.01 18.55 5.73
CA THR A 467 -36.15 17.61 6.86
C THR A 467 -36.06 18.33 8.22
N GLN A 468 -35.05 19.19 8.41
CA GLN A 468 -34.81 19.91 9.67
C GLN A 468 -35.95 20.89 10.03
N THR A 469 -36.61 21.44 9.02
CA THR A 469 -37.75 22.36 9.18
C THR A 469 -39.10 21.63 9.33
N SER A 470 -39.15 20.31 9.14
CA SER A 470 -40.37 19.53 9.27
C SER A 470 -40.85 19.40 10.73
N LYS A 471 -42.17 19.43 10.93
CA LYS A 471 -42.79 19.26 12.26
C LYS A 471 -42.51 17.89 12.90
N GLU A 472 -42.34 16.85 12.08
CA GLU A 472 -42.00 15.50 12.56
C GLU A 472 -40.57 15.45 13.11
N PHE A 473 -39.61 16.10 12.46
CA PHE A 473 -38.24 16.19 12.95
C PHE A 473 -38.13 17.06 14.21
N GLN A 474 -38.78 18.22 14.20
CA GLN A 474 -38.80 19.15 15.35
C GLN A 474 -39.42 18.54 16.62
N SER A 475 -40.33 17.57 16.48
CA SER A 475 -40.95 16.86 17.61
C SER A 475 -40.20 15.60 18.06
N ARG A 476 -39.17 15.16 17.33
CA ARG A 476 -38.44 13.89 17.58
C ARG A 476 -36.96 14.02 17.96
N ILE A 477 -36.46 15.25 18.11
CA ILE A 477 -35.04 15.67 18.28
C ILE A 477 -34.06 14.55 18.69
N GLN A 478 -33.39 13.96 17.70
CA GLN A 478 -32.13 13.22 17.81
C GLN A 478 -31.30 13.47 16.52
N PRO A 479 -30.54 14.59 16.42
CA PRO A 479 -29.98 15.03 15.14
C PRO A 479 -28.44 14.94 15.06
N TYR A 480 -27.81 13.89 15.59
CA TYR A 480 -26.33 13.72 15.56
C TYR A 480 -25.88 12.30 15.17
N MET A 481 -26.08 11.93 13.90
CA MET A 481 -25.44 10.75 13.31
C MET A 481 -24.02 11.08 12.83
N HIS A 482 -23.02 10.75 13.66
CA HIS A 482 -21.60 10.92 13.31
C HIS A 482 -20.99 9.70 12.59
N ASP A 483 -21.68 8.57 12.57
CA ASP A 483 -21.19 7.30 12.02
C ASP A 483 -21.90 6.97 10.71
N THR A 484 -21.45 7.66 9.67
CA THR A 484 -22.26 7.93 8.49
C THR A 484 -22.27 6.78 7.48
N THR A 485 -21.17 6.07 7.24
CA THR A 485 -21.08 5.08 6.15
C THR A 485 -21.95 3.84 6.38
N VAL A 486 -21.83 3.21 7.56
CA VAL A 486 -22.64 2.01 7.90
C VAL A 486 -24.11 2.40 8.10
N GLY A 487 -24.36 3.53 8.77
CA GLY A 487 -25.72 4.06 8.97
C GLY A 487 -26.41 4.40 7.66
N ALA A 488 -25.78 5.20 6.78
CA ALA A 488 -26.34 5.58 5.49
C ALA A 488 -26.59 4.37 4.58
N LEU A 489 -25.70 3.38 4.56
CA LEU A 489 -25.94 2.14 3.80
C LEU A 489 -27.16 1.37 4.33
N GLN A 490 -27.29 1.20 5.64
CA GLN A 490 -28.44 0.53 6.23
C GLN A 490 -29.74 1.34 6.07
N ILE A 491 -29.67 2.67 6.06
CA ILE A 491 -30.83 3.55 5.80
C ILE A 491 -31.26 3.45 4.33
N ALA A 492 -30.32 3.51 3.38
CA ALA A 492 -30.61 3.36 1.96
C ALA A 492 -31.23 1.99 1.62
N LEU A 493 -30.78 0.93 2.29
CA LEU A 493 -31.35 -0.42 2.17
C LEU A 493 -32.62 -0.63 3.03
N ASN A 494 -33.06 0.37 3.80
CA ASN A 494 -34.21 0.30 4.71
C ASN A 494 -34.14 -0.89 5.72
N ILE A 495 -32.94 -1.10 6.28
CA ILE A 495 -32.62 -2.14 7.28
C ILE A 495 -31.95 -1.56 8.55
N PHE A 496 -31.92 -0.23 8.69
CA PHE A 496 -31.32 0.45 9.83
C PHE A 496 -32.15 0.26 11.12
N ASN A 497 -31.49 -0.12 12.21
CA ASN A 497 -32.15 -0.44 13.48
C ASN A 497 -32.38 0.78 14.41
N GLY A 498 -32.14 2.00 13.92
CA GLY A 498 -32.30 3.24 14.68
C GLY A 498 -31.20 3.51 15.72
N LYS A 499 -30.15 2.68 15.82
CA LYS A 499 -29.06 2.83 16.78
C LYS A 499 -27.75 3.21 16.09
N LEU A 500 -26.97 4.10 16.71
CA LEU A 500 -25.64 4.45 16.22
C LEU A 500 -24.76 3.19 16.10
N PRO A 501 -24.09 2.95 14.95
CA PRO A 501 -23.16 1.84 14.78
C PRO A 501 -22.01 1.91 15.80
N PRO A 502 -21.82 0.92 16.71
CA PRO A 502 -20.73 0.93 17.66
C PRO A 502 -19.37 0.77 16.98
N TYR A 503 -18.28 1.00 17.72
CA TYR A 503 -16.92 0.81 17.21
C TYR A 503 -16.70 -0.62 16.69
N ALA A 504 -15.95 -0.76 15.61
CA ALA A 504 -15.76 -2.01 14.87
C ALA A 504 -17.06 -2.71 14.41
N ALA A 505 -18.22 -2.03 14.40
CA ALA A 505 -19.45 -2.59 13.84
C ALA A 505 -19.28 -2.83 12.34
N CYS A 506 -19.67 -4.03 11.90
CA CYS A 506 -19.46 -4.51 10.54
C CYS A 506 -20.78 -4.93 9.91
N GLN A 507 -21.18 -4.23 8.84
CA GLN A 507 -22.18 -4.69 7.88
C GLN A 507 -21.46 -5.54 6.83
N PHE A 508 -21.95 -6.74 6.56
CA PHE A 508 -21.39 -7.57 5.50
C PHE A 508 -22.48 -8.29 4.70
N PHE A 509 -22.12 -8.64 3.46
CA PHE A 509 -22.98 -9.25 2.47
C PHE A 509 -22.29 -10.51 1.99
N GLU A 510 -22.99 -11.64 2.02
CA GLU A 510 -22.52 -12.93 1.57
C GLU A 510 -23.31 -13.29 0.30
N LEU A 511 -22.63 -13.34 -0.84
CA LEU A 511 -23.19 -13.84 -2.08
C LEU A 511 -22.99 -15.35 -2.11
N TYR A 512 -24.09 -16.09 -2.07
CA TYR A 512 -24.13 -17.53 -2.20
C TYR A 512 -24.40 -17.93 -3.66
N GLN A 513 -23.69 -18.94 -4.15
CA GLN A 513 -24.04 -19.67 -5.36
C GLN A 513 -24.82 -20.92 -4.94
N GLU A 514 -26.04 -21.05 -5.45
CA GLU A 514 -26.89 -22.22 -5.20
C GLU A 514 -26.63 -23.29 -6.28
N SER A 515 -26.63 -24.56 -5.87
CA SER A 515 -26.69 -25.69 -6.80
C SER A 515 -27.98 -26.47 -6.59
N ASN A 516 -28.74 -26.66 -7.67
CA ASN A 516 -30.04 -27.31 -7.65
C ASN A 516 -29.89 -28.84 -7.59
N GLY A 517 -29.19 -29.34 -6.56
CA GLY A 517 -28.86 -30.75 -6.37
C GLY A 517 -27.85 -31.32 -7.38
N GLN A 518 -27.25 -30.51 -8.23
CA GLN A 518 -26.27 -30.94 -9.25
C GLN A 518 -24.84 -30.54 -8.86
N CYS A 519 -23.88 -31.48 -8.99
CA CYS A 519 -22.47 -31.20 -8.75
C CYS A 519 -21.97 -29.98 -9.53
N MET A 520 -21.19 -29.12 -8.86
CA MET A 520 -20.64 -27.87 -9.40
C MET A 520 -19.94 -28.01 -10.77
N TYR A 521 -19.31 -29.17 -11.03
CA TYR A 521 -18.62 -29.47 -12.29
C TYR A 521 -19.54 -29.82 -13.47
N ALA A 522 -20.83 -30.07 -13.24
CA ALA A 522 -21.81 -30.39 -14.29
C ALA A 522 -22.40 -29.15 -14.99
N LEU A 523 -22.37 -27.98 -14.35
CA LEU A 523 -22.92 -26.73 -14.89
C LEU A 523 -21.95 -26.05 -15.86
N LYS A 524 -21.85 -26.61 -17.08
CA LYS A 524 -21.12 -26.01 -18.21
C LYS A 524 -21.71 -24.68 -18.70
N ASP A 525 -22.99 -24.43 -18.46
CA ASP A 525 -23.66 -23.17 -18.81
C ASP A 525 -23.64 -22.19 -17.64
N ARG A 526 -22.96 -21.05 -17.82
CA ARG A 526 -22.90 -19.98 -16.80
C ARG A 526 -24.26 -19.31 -16.56
N LYS A 527 -25.21 -19.38 -17.51
CA LYS A 527 -26.53 -18.74 -17.41
C LYS A 527 -27.53 -19.47 -16.50
N LYS A 528 -27.20 -20.66 -15.99
CA LYS A 528 -28.07 -21.46 -15.12
C LYS A 528 -27.68 -21.46 -13.64
N ARG A 529 -26.72 -20.63 -13.24
CA ARG A 529 -26.31 -20.49 -11.84
C ARG A 529 -27.24 -19.50 -11.15
N GLN A 530 -27.93 -19.94 -10.11
CA GLN A 530 -28.72 -19.07 -9.24
C GLN A 530 -27.84 -18.57 -8.10
N TYR A 531 -28.06 -17.32 -7.71
CA TYR A 531 -27.33 -16.68 -6.62
C TYR A 531 -28.31 -16.02 -5.65
N SER A 532 -27.95 -16.02 -4.38
CA SER A 532 -28.69 -15.37 -3.30
C SER A 532 -27.74 -14.53 -2.44
N ILE A 533 -28.25 -13.43 -1.90
CA ILE A 533 -27.53 -12.53 -0.99
C ILE A 533 -28.10 -12.69 0.41
N GLU A 534 -27.22 -12.86 1.38
CA GLU A 534 -27.54 -12.73 2.81
C GLU A 534 -26.83 -11.50 3.37
N MET A 535 -27.52 -10.75 4.22
CA MET A 535 -27.00 -9.52 4.83
C MET A 535 -26.83 -9.75 6.33
N HIS A 536 -25.68 -9.40 6.88
CA HIS A 536 -25.38 -9.60 8.28
C HIS A 536 -24.82 -8.33 8.91
N TYR A 537 -25.17 -8.09 10.17
CA TYR A 537 -24.67 -6.97 10.95
C TYR A 537 -24.10 -7.42 12.28
N ARG A 538 -22.78 -7.28 12.44
CA ARG A 538 -22.07 -7.54 13.70
C ARG A 538 -21.82 -6.23 14.42
N ASN A 539 -22.61 -5.94 15.44
CA ASN A 539 -22.50 -4.75 16.30
C ASN A 539 -22.34 -5.09 17.79
N ASP A 540 -22.20 -6.37 18.13
CA ASP A 540 -21.94 -6.90 19.46
C ASP A 540 -20.88 -8.01 19.30
N THR A 541 -19.88 -8.06 20.18
CA THR A 541 -18.84 -9.10 20.14
C THR A 541 -19.23 -10.37 20.90
N SER A 542 -20.23 -10.29 21.78
CA SER A 542 -20.70 -11.39 22.63
C SER A 542 -21.71 -12.32 21.95
N LYS A 543 -22.13 -12.01 20.73
CA LYS A 543 -23.20 -12.70 19.99
C LYS A 543 -22.82 -12.89 18.52
N ASP A 544 -23.51 -13.82 17.87
CA ASP A 544 -23.43 -13.96 16.41
C ASP A 544 -24.06 -12.75 15.70
N PRO A 545 -23.61 -12.43 14.47
CA PRO A 545 -24.13 -11.32 13.68
C PRO A 545 -25.62 -11.43 13.39
N TYR A 546 -26.33 -10.31 13.49
CA TYR A 546 -27.75 -10.22 13.18
C TYR A 546 -27.97 -10.44 11.67
N LEU A 547 -28.74 -11.47 11.30
CA LEU A 547 -29.20 -11.69 9.93
C LEU A 547 -30.28 -10.65 9.59
N LEU A 548 -29.99 -9.79 8.62
CA LEU A 548 -30.87 -8.74 8.13
C LEU A 548 -31.60 -9.21 6.87
N THR A 549 -32.83 -8.77 6.70
CA THR A 549 -33.68 -9.10 5.53
C THR A 549 -34.06 -7.81 4.83
N LEU A 550 -33.88 -7.76 3.50
CA LEU A 550 -34.28 -6.61 2.70
C LEU A 550 -35.82 -6.57 2.63
N PRO A 551 -36.47 -5.42 2.89
CA PRO A 551 -37.94 -5.32 2.81
C PRO A 551 -38.46 -5.79 1.45
N GLY A 552 -39.50 -6.64 1.47
CA GLY A 552 -40.04 -7.27 0.27
C GLY A 552 -39.28 -8.52 -0.23
N CYS A 553 -38.17 -8.91 0.40
CA CYS A 553 -37.42 -10.13 0.09
C CYS A 553 -37.36 -11.13 1.25
N THR A 554 -36.74 -12.29 0.99
CA THR A 554 -36.35 -13.30 1.99
C THR A 554 -34.95 -12.99 2.55
N SER A 555 -34.61 -13.59 3.70
CA SER A 555 -33.28 -13.41 4.33
C SER A 555 -32.13 -13.92 3.46
N SER A 556 -32.40 -14.98 2.68
CA SER A 556 -31.62 -15.36 1.49
C SER A 556 -32.35 -14.79 0.28
N CYS A 557 -31.93 -13.62 -0.19
CA CYS A 557 -32.64 -12.87 -1.22
C CYS A 557 -32.05 -13.19 -2.61
N PRO A 558 -32.83 -13.68 -3.60
CA PRO A 558 -32.33 -13.94 -4.94
C PRO A 558 -31.68 -12.69 -5.55
N LEU A 559 -30.52 -12.85 -6.17
CA LEU A 559 -29.68 -11.73 -6.64
C LEU A 559 -30.42 -10.77 -7.58
N GLU A 560 -31.24 -11.31 -8.49
CA GLU A 560 -32.03 -10.52 -9.44
C GLU A 560 -33.08 -9.67 -8.72
N LYS A 561 -33.74 -10.23 -7.71
CA LYS A 561 -34.75 -9.53 -6.89
C LYS A 561 -34.10 -8.53 -5.93
N PHE A 562 -32.91 -8.83 -5.42
CA PHE A 562 -32.11 -7.88 -4.64
C PHE A 562 -31.76 -6.65 -5.49
N ALA A 563 -31.30 -6.87 -6.73
CA ALA A 563 -30.98 -5.79 -7.66
C ALA A 563 -32.22 -4.94 -8.00
N GLU A 564 -33.37 -5.57 -8.26
CA GLU A 564 -34.66 -4.89 -8.47
C GLU A 564 -35.04 -3.99 -7.28
N LEU A 565 -35.02 -4.52 -6.06
CA LEU A 565 -35.42 -3.80 -4.84
C LEU A 565 -34.46 -2.67 -4.45
N VAL A 566 -33.17 -2.78 -4.79
CA VAL A 566 -32.15 -1.76 -4.51
C VAL A 566 -32.00 -0.73 -5.64
N SER A 567 -32.47 -1.04 -6.86
CA SER A 567 -32.40 -0.12 -8.01
C SER A 567 -32.93 1.29 -7.76
N PRO A 568 -34.04 1.52 -7.00
CA PRO A 568 -34.56 2.87 -6.77
C PRO A 568 -33.68 3.77 -5.89
N VAL A 569 -32.69 3.21 -5.18
CA VAL A 569 -31.75 3.95 -4.32
C VAL A 569 -30.33 4.02 -4.90
N ILE A 570 -30.14 3.55 -6.14
CA ILE A 570 -28.87 3.67 -6.88
C ILE A 570 -28.98 4.86 -7.86
N THR A 571 -28.13 5.87 -7.67
CA THR A 571 -28.05 7.04 -8.56
C THR A 571 -27.26 6.70 -9.82
N GLU A 572 -27.83 6.88 -11.01
CA GLU A 572 -27.10 6.71 -12.28
C GLU A 572 -26.10 7.85 -12.55
N ASN A 573 -26.46 9.07 -12.16
CA ASN A 573 -25.62 10.25 -12.37
C ASN A 573 -25.73 11.22 -11.19
N TRP A 574 -24.94 10.95 -10.16
CA TRP A 574 -24.82 11.76 -8.94
C TRP A 574 -24.68 13.27 -9.22
N SER A 575 -23.88 13.67 -10.22
CA SER A 575 -23.69 15.09 -10.55
C SER A 575 -24.99 15.76 -11.02
N LYS A 576 -25.76 15.06 -11.88
CA LYS A 576 -27.05 15.54 -12.39
C LYS A 576 -28.11 15.57 -11.29
N GLU A 577 -28.19 14.52 -10.48
CA GLU A 577 -29.17 14.40 -9.37
C GLU A 577 -28.90 15.44 -8.27
N CYS A 578 -27.64 15.78 -8.00
CA CYS A 578 -27.25 16.89 -7.14
C CYS A 578 -27.48 18.29 -7.74
N GLY A 579 -28.09 18.41 -8.93
CA GLY A 579 -28.42 19.69 -9.57
C GLY A 579 -27.23 20.44 -10.20
N LYS A 580 -26.06 19.81 -10.35
CA LYS A 580 -24.93 20.45 -11.05
C LYS A 580 -25.21 20.46 -12.55
N LYS A 581 -25.46 21.65 -13.10
CA LYS A 581 -25.53 21.84 -14.56
C LYS A 581 -24.24 21.34 -15.21
N ASP A 582 -24.37 20.53 -16.26
CA ASP A 582 -23.24 20.15 -17.09
C ASP A 582 -22.49 21.41 -17.53
N LYS A 583 -21.18 21.47 -17.26
CA LYS A 583 -20.31 22.44 -17.95
C LYS A 583 -20.29 22.04 -19.42
N MET A 584 -21.15 22.68 -20.21
CA MET A 584 -21.21 22.46 -21.65
C MET A 584 -19.81 22.55 -22.26
N LYS A 585 -19.47 21.57 -23.09
CA LYS A 585 -18.37 21.69 -24.06
C LYS A 585 -18.67 22.91 -24.93
N GLY A 586 -17.91 23.99 -24.77
CA GLY A 586 -18.36 25.29 -25.26
C GLY A 586 -17.33 26.42 -25.24
N SER A 587 -16.12 26.17 -25.72
CA SER A 587 -15.26 27.21 -26.32
C SER A 587 -14.23 26.53 -27.24
N LEU A 588 -14.17 27.01 -28.49
CA LEU A 588 -13.29 26.53 -29.56
C LEU A 588 -11.80 26.68 -29.24
#